data_AF-A0AA38GCB3-F1
#
_entry.id   AF-A0AA38GCB3-F1
#
_cell.length_a   1.000
_cell.length_b   1.000
_cell.length_c   1.000
_cell.angle_alpha   90.00
_cell.angle_beta   90.00
_cell.angle_gamma   90.00
#
_symmetry.space_group_name_H-M   'P 1'
#
loop_
_entity.id
_entity.type
_entity.pdbx_description
1 polymer ?
#
loop_
_entity_poly.entity_id
_entity_poly.type
_entity_poly.pdbx_seq_one_letter_code
_entity_poly.pdbx_strand_id
1 'polypeptide(L)'
;HIYLFQPFCPMVVFKHRYLVLEIFLNPDREGKKEDERTLSELGITQAIKQSLETNFGEHGLAASLNRLQVQYLNPITKLCVIRCLRREYQKVWCAITLITSIGRCPAFFNLLDLS
;
A
#
# COMPACT_ATOMS: atom_id res chain seq x y z
N HIS A 1 12.25 -38.87 -23.19
CA HIS A 1 13.14 -37.98 -22.40
C HIS A 1 13.10 -36.61 -23.07
N ILE A 2 12.37 -35.58 -22.64
CA ILE A 2 12.06 -35.08 -21.30
C ILE A 2 10.71 -34.33 -21.42
N TYR A 3 9.63 -34.91 -20.90
CA TYR A 3 8.34 -34.22 -20.69
C TYR A 3 7.70 -34.88 -19.47
N LEU A 4 8.16 -34.53 -18.28
CA LEU A 4 7.52 -34.91 -17.03
C LEU A 4 7.65 -33.74 -16.03
N PHE A 5 6.58 -33.52 -15.29
CA PHE A 5 6.38 -32.52 -14.24
C PHE A 5 5.87 -31.12 -14.66
N GLN A 6 4.72 -31.09 -15.34
CA GLN A 6 3.71 -30.11 -14.96
C GLN A 6 2.97 -30.70 -13.74
N PRO A 7 3.16 -30.19 -12.51
CA PRO A 7 2.30 -30.60 -11.41
C PRO A 7 0.89 -30.12 -11.74
N PHE A 8 -0.05 -31.06 -11.75
CA PHE A 8 -1.48 -30.79 -11.71
C PHE A 8 -1.75 -29.92 -10.48
N CYS A 9 -1.79 -28.59 -10.67
CA CYS A 9 -2.02 -27.62 -9.61
C CYS A 9 -3.47 -27.15 -9.77
N PRO A 10 -4.39 -27.45 -8.83
CA PRO A 10 -5.79 -27.08 -8.96
C PRO A 10 -5.87 -25.55 -9.07
N MET A 11 -6.38 -25.03 -10.20
CA MET A 11 -6.47 -23.60 -10.56
C MET A 11 -6.06 -22.65 -9.43
N VAL A 12 -4.75 -22.45 -9.25
CA VAL A 12 -4.21 -21.70 -8.10
C VAL A 12 -4.31 -20.23 -8.44
N VAL A 13 -5.50 -19.67 -8.29
CA VAL A 13 -5.70 -18.24 -8.46
C VAL A 13 -4.91 -17.52 -7.37
N PHE A 14 -4.03 -16.60 -7.78
CA PHE A 14 -3.38 -15.69 -6.85
C PHE A 14 -4.45 -14.86 -6.14
N LYS A 15 -4.63 -15.13 -4.84
CA LYS A 15 -5.60 -14.40 -4.02
C LYS A 15 -5.03 -13.06 -3.59
N HIS A 16 -5.76 -12.00 -3.91
CA HIS A 16 -5.46 -10.66 -3.47
C HIS A 16 -6.24 -10.33 -2.19
N ARG A 17 -5.69 -9.37 -1.44
CA ARG A 17 -6.41 -8.68 -0.37
C ARG A 17 -6.50 -7.21 -0.72
N TYR A 18 -7.60 -6.60 -0.33
CA TYR A 18 -7.86 -5.18 -0.51
C TYR A 18 -7.94 -4.51 0.85
N LEU A 19 -7.11 -3.50 1.05
CA LEU A 19 -7.11 -2.68 2.25
C LEU A 19 -7.81 -1.38 1.90
N VAL A 20 -8.89 -1.08 2.62
CA VAL A 20 -9.57 0.21 2.56
C VAL A 20 -9.04 1.05 3.70
N LEU A 21 -8.43 2.18 3.36
CA LEU A 21 -7.71 3.04 4.28
C LEU A 21 -8.25 4.47 4.19
N GLU A 22 -8.33 5.12 5.34
CA GLU A 22 -8.63 6.54 5.47
C GLU A 22 -7.36 7.30 5.81
N ILE A 23 -7.13 8.44 5.15
CA ILE A 23 -5.92 9.25 5.28
C ILE A 23 -6.22 10.49 6.10
N PHE A 24 -5.52 10.64 7.21
CA PHE A 24 -5.57 11.83 8.06
C PHE A 24 -4.33 12.69 7.80
N LEU A 25 -4.56 13.87 7.23
CA LEU A 25 -3.54 14.91 7.05
C LEU A 25 -3.72 15.95 8.16
N ASN A 26 -2.65 16.25 8.91
CA ASN A 26 -2.70 17.31 9.92
C ASN A 26 -2.52 18.67 9.24
N PRO A 27 -3.51 19.59 9.32
CA PRO A 27 -3.50 20.85 8.60
C PRO A 27 -2.62 21.94 9.24
N ASP A 28 -1.80 21.60 10.23
CA ASP A 28 -1.04 22.56 11.07
C ASP A 28 0.10 23.28 10.32
N ARG A 29 0.24 23.06 9.01
CA ARG A 29 1.21 23.75 8.14
C ARG A 29 0.51 24.24 6.87
N GLU A 30 -0.12 25.42 6.95
CA GLU A 30 -0.41 26.44 5.91
C GLU A 30 -0.80 26.03 4.45
N GLY A 31 -1.16 24.78 4.15
CA GLY A 31 -1.15 24.26 2.78
C GLY A 31 -2.48 23.77 2.18
N LYS A 32 -3.64 24.33 2.54
CA LYS A 32 -4.98 23.84 2.11
C LYS A 32 -5.20 23.60 0.60
N LYS A 33 -4.33 24.10 -0.29
CA LYS A 33 -4.37 23.86 -1.75
C LYS A 33 -3.27 22.91 -2.28
N GLU A 34 -2.22 22.67 -1.51
CA GLU A 34 -1.15 21.71 -1.85
C GLU A 34 -1.48 20.30 -1.37
N ASP A 35 -2.29 20.15 -0.32
CA ASP A 35 -2.69 18.86 0.24
C ASP A 35 -3.35 17.95 -0.81
N GLU A 36 -4.18 18.52 -1.69
CA GLU A 36 -4.88 17.78 -2.76
C GLU A 36 -3.96 17.39 -3.92
N ARG A 37 -2.85 18.12 -4.13
CA ARG A 37 -1.80 17.74 -5.11
C ARG A 37 -0.80 16.75 -4.53
N THR A 38 -0.59 16.80 -3.22
CA THR A 38 0.36 15.93 -2.49
C THR A 38 -0.25 14.55 -2.23
N LEU A 39 -1.58 14.48 -2.08
CA LEU A 39 -2.34 13.22 -2.04
C LEU A 39 -2.48 12.62 -3.45
N SER A 40 -1.35 12.27 -4.04
CA SER A 40 -1.27 11.54 -5.31
C SER A 40 -1.12 10.04 -5.05
N GLU A 41 -1.69 9.21 -5.92
CA GLU A 41 -1.50 7.74 -5.89
C GLU A 41 -0.02 7.36 -5.90
N LEU A 42 0.79 8.11 -6.65
CA LEU A 42 2.24 7.94 -6.71
C LEU A 42 2.90 8.28 -5.37
N GLY A 43 2.49 9.38 -4.74
CA GLY A 43 3.02 9.82 -3.44
C GLY A 43 2.74 8.79 -2.33
N ILE A 44 1.51 8.26 -2.29
CA ILE A 44 1.14 7.20 -1.35
C ILE A 44 1.91 5.92 -1.64
N THR A 45 1.98 5.51 -2.91
CA THR A 45 2.72 4.31 -3.30
C THR A 45 4.20 4.41 -2.92
N GLN A 46 4.81 5.58 -3.12
CA GLN A 46 6.21 5.82 -2.75
C GLN A 46 6.41 5.83 -1.23
N ALA A 47 5.51 6.46 -0.48
CA ALA A 47 5.56 6.45 1.00
C ALA A 47 5.48 5.02 1.56
N ILE A 48 4.61 4.18 0.99
CA ILE A 48 4.48 2.77 1.41
C ILE A 48 5.74 1.98 1.06
N LYS A 49 6.31 2.18 -0.14
CA LYS A 49 7.57 1.53 -0.54
C LYS A 49 8.72 1.91 0.39
N GLN A 50 8.86 3.20 0.70
CA GLN A 50 9.89 3.69 1.62
C GLN A 50 9.71 3.11 3.04
N SER A 51 8.46 3.03 3.52
CA SER A 51 8.17 2.40 4.81
C SER A 51 8.46 0.90 4.82
N LEU A 52 8.14 0.19 3.73
CA LEU A 52 8.46 -1.23 3.58
C LEU A 52 9.97 -1.47 3.60
N GLU A 53 10.73 -0.66 2.87
CA GLU A 53 12.19 -0.73 2.83
C GLU A 53 12.82 -0.43 4.19
N THR A 54 12.34 0.62 4.86
CA THR A 54 12.88 1.03 6.17
C THR A 54 12.58 0.00 7.27
N ASN A 55 11.39 -0.59 7.28
CA ASN A 55 10.96 -1.50 8.35
C ASN A 55 11.28 -2.98 8.09
N PHE A 56 11.25 -3.41 6.82
CA PHE A 56 11.41 -4.83 6.44
C PHE A 56 12.61 -5.08 5.50
N GLY A 57 13.36 -4.05 5.13
CA GLY A 57 14.51 -4.14 4.24
C GLY A 57 14.14 -4.43 2.78
N GLU A 58 15.17 -4.69 1.96
CA GLU A 58 15.02 -5.00 0.53
C GLU A 58 14.17 -6.24 0.28
N HIS A 59 14.27 -7.25 1.16
CA HIS A 59 13.47 -8.48 1.02
C HIS A 59 11.97 -8.22 1.19
N GLY A 60 11.57 -7.45 2.21
CA GLY A 60 10.17 -7.10 2.44
C GLY A 60 9.59 -6.22 1.34
N LEU A 61 10.41 -5.31 0.82
CA LEU A 61 10.08 -4.49 -0.33
C LEU A 61 9.87 -5.37 -1.58
N ALA A 62 10.85 -6.18 -1.97
CA ALA A 62 10.79 -7.01 -3.18
C ALA A 62 9.62 -8.00 -3.16
N ALA A 63 9.32 -8.61 -2.01
CA ALA A 63 8.20 -9.53 -1.85
C ALA A 63 6.83 -8.84 -2.09
N SER A 64 6.70 -7.58 -1.67
CA SER A 64 5.44 -6.83 -1.73
C SER A 64 5.28 -6.06 -3.05
N LEU A 65 6.39 -5.59 -3.66
CA LEU A 65 6.41 -4.72 -4.83
C LEU A 65 5.67 -5.28 -6.05
N ASN A 66 5.76 -6.59 -6.30
CA ASN A 66 5.23 -7.19 -7.52
C ASN A 66 3.70 -7.06 -7.67
N ARG A 67 2.97 -6.89 -6.57
CA ARG A 67 1.49 -6.87 -6.56
C ARG A 67 0.89 -5.77 -5.69
N LEU A 68 1.72 -4.93 -5.09
CA LEU A 68 1.27 -3.76 -4.35
C LEU A 68 0.90 -2.66 -5.35
N GLN A 69 -0.38 -2.29 -5.38
CA GLN A 69 -0.86 -1.19 -6.22
C GLN A 69 -2.00 -0.47 -5.52
N VAL A 70 -1.95 0.86 -5.51
CA VAL A 70 -3.08 1.72 -5.14
C VAL A 70 -4.07 1.66 -6.30
N GLN A 71 -5.29 1.16 -6.06
CA GLN A 71 -6.32 1.02 -7.09
C GLN A 71 -7.25 2.21 -7.16
N TYR A 72 -7.47 2.87 -6.03
CA TYR A 72 -8.41 3.97 -5.93
C TYR A 72 -7.92 4.94 -4.88
N LEU A 73 -7.99 6.22 -5.20
CA LEU A 73 -7.77 7.31 -4.27
C LEU A 73 -8.84 8.36 -4.49
N ASN A 74 -9.50 8.74 -3.40
CA ASN A 74 -10.41 9.86 -3.38
C ASN A 74 -9.79 10.98 -2.54
N PRO A 75 -9.33 12.07 -3.14
CA PRO A 75 -8.75 13.19 -2.39
C PRO A 75 -9.77 13.95 -1.55
N ILE A 76 -11.05 13.95 -1.95
CA ILE A 76 -12.12 14.66 -1.26
C ILE A 76 -12.49 13.93 0.03
N THR A 77 -12.74 12.61 -0.06
CA THR A 77 -13.10 11.80 1.11
C THR A 77 -11.87 11.24 1.84
N LYS A 78 -10.67 11.48 1.32
CA LYS A 78 -9.39 10.96 1.82
C LYS A 78 -9.35 9.43 1.97
N LEU A 79 -10.05 8.73 1.08
CA LEU A 79 -10.11 7.27 1.07
C LEU A 79 -9.15 6.70 0.03
N CYS A 80 -8.45 5.63 0.39
CA CYS A 80 -7.52 4.92 -0.47
C CYS A 80 -7.80 3.42 -0.42
N VAL A 81 -7.80 2.76 -1.58
CA VAL A 81 -7.92 1.31 -1.69
C VAL A 81 -6.63 0.75 -2.25
N ILE A 82 -6.01 -0.15 -1.49
CA ILE A 82 -4.72 -0.75 -1.83
C ILE A 82 -4.89 -2.24 -2.05
N ARG A 83 -4.44 -2.70 -3.21
CA ARG A 83 -4.34 -4.12 -3.53
C ARG A 83 -2.99 -4.64 -3.09
N CYS A 84 -2.98 -5.80 -2.43
CA CYS A 84 -1.76 -6.52 -2.10
C CYS A 84 -1.94 -8.05 -2.24
N LEU A 85 -0.86 -8.80 -2.04
CA LEU A 85 -0.90 -10.27 -1.97
C LEU A 85 -1.44 -10.72 -0.62
N ARG A 86 -2.26 -11.78 -0.61
CA ARG A 86 -2.79 -12.37 0.64
C ARG A 86 -1.71 -12.89 1.59
N ARG A 87 -0.50 -13.20 1.11
CA ARG A 87 0.61 -13.66 1.99
C ARG A 87 1.36 -12.48 2.64
N GLU A 88 1.46 -11.36 1.93
CA GLU A 88 2.27 -10.21 2.35
C GLU A 88 1.43 -9.06 2.97
N TYR A 89 0.10 -9.19 3.02
CA TYR A 89 -0.79 -8.12 3.49
C TYR A 89 -0.46 -7.62 4.90
N GLN A 90 0.01 -8.50 5.79
CA GLN A 90 0.39 -8.12 7.17
C GLN A 90 1.59 -7.17 7.16
N LYS A 91 2.61 -7.46 6.35
CA LYS A 91 3.79 -6.58 6.22
C LYS A 91 3.41 -5.23 5.62
N VAL A 92 2.57 -5.26 4.58
CA VAL A 92 2.04 -4.04 3.95
C VAL A 92 1.23 -3.21 4.96
N TRP A 93 0.34 -3.85 5.72
CA TRP A 93 -0.46 -3.17 6.74
C TRP A 93 0.41 -2.57 7.85
N CYS A 94 1.34 -3.34 8.40
CA CYS A 94 2.30 -2.86 9.39
C CYS A 94 3.10 -1.66 8.86
N ALA A 95 3.63 -1.76 7.64
CA ALA A 95 4.35 -0.65 7.01
C ALA A 95 3.48 0.60 6.87
N ILE A 96 2.21 0.45 6.49
CA ILE A 96 1.27 1.57 6.35
C ILE A 96 1.01 2.25 7.69
N THR A 97 0.79 1.49 8.77
CA THR A 97 0.55 2.05 10.12
C THR A 97 1.76 2.80 10.69
N LEU A 98 2.96 2.52 10.19
CA LEU A 98 4.20 3.18 10.60
C LEU A 98 4.52 4.43 9.77
N ILE A 99 3.73 4.75 8.74
CA ILE A 99 3.93 5.97 7.98
C ILE A 99 3.52 7.16 8.85
N THR A 100 4.46 8.08 9.05
CA THR A 100 4.25 9.32 9.81
C THR A 100 4.18 10.55 8.90
N SER A 101 4.66 10.44 7.67
CA SER A 101 4.65 11.53 6.69
C SER A 101 4.51 11.02 5.26
N ILE A 102 3.81 11.80 4.44
CA ILE A 102 3.73 11.63 2.99
C ILE A 102 4.37 12.87 2.37
N GLY A 103 5.57 12.70 1.80
CA GLY A 103 6.35 13.82 1.28
C GLY A 103 6.76 14.77 2.41
N ARG A 104 6.20 15.99 2.42
CA ARG A 104 6.50 17.04 3.41
C ARG A 104 5.42 17.20 4.48
N CYS A 105 4.29 16.51 4.34
CA CYS A 105 3.14 16.65 5.22
C CYS A 105 3.05 15.46 6.20
N PRO A 106 2.86 15.69 7.51
CA PRO A 106 2.58 14.62 8.46
C PRO A 106 1.21 14.02 8.17
N ALA A 107 1.17 12.69 8.04
CA ALA A 107 -0.03 11.96 7.68
C ALA A 107 -0.09 10.61 8.40
N PHE A 108 -1.29 10.18 8.73
CA PHE A 108 -1.57 8.87 9.32
C PHE A 108 -2.64 8.14 8.53
N PHE A 109 -2.55 6.82 8.52
CA PHE A 109 -3.51 5.95 7.84
C PHE A 109 -4.32 5.16 8.87
N ASN A 110 -5.64 5.19 8.73
CA ASN A 110 -6.56 4.36 9.49
C ASN A 110 -7.09 3.22 8.61
N LEU A 111 -7.03 1.99 9.09
CA LEU A 111 -7.59 0.83 8.37
C LEU A 111 -9.09 0.74 8.66
N LEU A 112 -9.89 0.86 7.61
CA LEU A 112 -11.35 0.74 7.71
C LEU A 112 -11.81 -0.70 7.46
N ASP A 113 -11.28 -1.34 6.42
CA ASP A 113 -11.68 -2.69 6.05
C ASP A 113 -10.56 -3.48 5.38
N LEU A 114 -10.61 -4.80 5.54
CA LEU A 114 -9.69 -5.77 4.95
C LEU A 114 -10.49 -6.92 4.32
N SER A 115 -10.53 -6.96 2.98
CA SER A 115 -11.21 -7.99 2.18
C SER A 115 -10.23 -8.94 1.52
#